data_AF-A0A537H6U9-F1
#
_entry.id   AF-A0A537H6U9-F1
#
_cell.length_a   1.000
_cell.length_b   1.000
_cell.length_c   1.000
_cell.angle_alpha   90.00
_cell.angle_beta   90.00
_cell.angle_gamma   90.00
#
_symmetry.space_group_name_H-M   'P 1'
#
loop_
_entity.id
_entity.type
_entity.pdbx_description
1 polymer ?
#
loop_
_entity_poly.entity_id
_entity_poly.type
_entity_poly.pdbx_seq_one_letter_code
_entity_poly.pdbx_strand_id
1 'polypeptide(L)'
;MPVKIIHLDHVEIVGLGRVLLIAPHATGPDADLHTGQIVEEAALTSRSFAVIGKVDKEFLDWNRIQSAQSEFRKGIEGFVSEDGIRYILDIHGKREPGVEIGTVAGQTSSDSTTELVRSRLVKDFTVKVDNEYKGDEPGSGITSYSRRDAKGNFVVETIRIRFGHEERQLLREKVIMDISEIADLLNARLDPSRTD
;
A
#
# COMPACT_ATOMS: atom_id res chain seq x y z
N MET A 1 -13.81 -4.07 -15.84
CA MET A 1 -13.43 -4.82 -14.63
C MET A 1 -11.92 -4.85 -14.54
N PRO A 2 -11.33 -4.85 -13.34
CA PRO A 2 -9.89 -5.05 -13.18
C PRO A 2 -9.45 -6.39 -13.77
N VAL A 3 -8.21 -6.44 -14.30
CA VAL A 3 -7.63 -7.67 -14.89
C VAL A 3 -6.54 -8.19 -13.95
N LYS A 4 -6.65 -9.47 -13.58
CA LYS A 4 -5.66 -10.15 -12.72
C LYS A 4 -4.62 -10.85 -13.60
N ILE A 5 -3.35 -10.48 -13.43
CA ILE A 5 -2.20 -11.12 -14.09
C ILE A 5 -1.42 -11.90 -13.03
N ILE A 6 -1.14 -13.16 -13.32
CA ILE A 6 -0.49 -14.08 -12.39
C ILE A 6 0.95 -14.31 -12.84
N HIS A 7 1.89 -13.83 -12.03
CA HIS A 7 3.31 -14.11 -12.16
C HIS A 7 3.71 -15.23 -11.20
N LEU A 8 4.93 -15.73 -11.39
CA LEU A 8 5.53 -16.76 -10.56
C LEU A 8 5.69 -16.27 -9.11
N ASP A 9 6.19 -15.05 -8.94
CA ASP A 9 6.56 -14.46 -7.65
C ASP A 9 5.54 -13.45 -7.13
N HIS A 10 4.54 -13.05 -7.93
CA HIS A 10 3.52 -12.10 -7.52
C HIS A 10 2.21 -12.17 -8.32
N VAL A 11 1.21 -11.40 -7.92
CA VAL A 11 0.01 -11.06 -8.69
C VAL A 11 0.04 -9.57 -9.01
N GLU A 12 -0.37 -9.22 -10.21
CA GLU A 12 -0.76 -7.84 -10.55
C GLU A 12 -2.28 -7.77 -10.78
N ILE A 13 -2.88 -6.66 -10.36
CA ILE A 13 -4.25 -6.30 -10.70
C ILE A 13 -4.17 -4.97 -11.45
N VAL A 14 -4.51 -5.00 -12.73
CA VAL A 14 -4.63 -3.79 -13.57
C VAL A 14 -5.99 -3.16 -13.28
N GLY A 15 -5.95 -2.01 -12.61
CA GLY A 15 -7.12 -1.26 -12.17
C GLY A 15 -7.42 -0.03 -13.02
N LEU A 16 -8.03 0.95 -12.40
CA LEU A 16 -8.30 2.29 -12.90
C LEU A 16 -7.90 3.32 -11.84
N GLY A 17 -7.80 4.58 -12.25
CA GLY A 17 -7.39 5.66 -11.38
C GLY A 17 -5.87 5.71 -11.24
N ARG A 18 -5.40 6.21 -10.10
CA ARG A 18 -3.98 6.48 -9.83
C ARG A 18 -3.56 6.03 -8.43
N VAL A 19 -4.28 5.07 -7.86
CA VAL A 19 -3.97 4.44 -6.58
C VAL A 19 -3.48 3.01 -6.82
N LEU A 20 -2.37 2.67 -6.19
CA LEU A 20 -1.78 1.34 -6.18
C LEU A 20 -1.79 0.76 -4.75
N LEU A 21 -2.37 -0.42 -4.60
CA LEU A 21 -2.34 -1.19 -3.36
C LEU A 21 -1.22 -2.23 -3.42
N ILE A 22 -0.36 -2.32 -2.40
CA ILE A 22 0.69 -3.35 -2.39
C ILE A 22 0.63 -4.19 -1.11
N ALA A 23 0.86 -5.49 -1.25
CA ALA A 23 1.06 -6.43 -0.14
C ALA A 23 2.33 -7.25 -0.42
N PRO A 24 3.52 -6.75 -0.05
CA PRO A 24 4.79 -7.38 -0.41
C PRO A 24 5.06 -8.69 0.34
N HIS A 25 4.45 -8.90 1.52
CA HIS A 25 4.75 -10.03 2.42
C HIS A 25 3.56 -10.97 2.63
N ALA A 26 2.76 -11.26 1.60
CA ALA A 26 1.53 -12.05 1.79
C ALA A 26 1.74 -13.56 2.02
N THR A 27 2.96 -14.08 1.87
CA THR A 27 3.29 -15.52 1.89
C THR A 27 4.64 -15.81 2.56
N GLY A 28 4.78 -16.98 3.20
CA GLY A 28 5.99 -17.40 3.95
C GLY A 28 5.72 -17.65 5.45
N PRO A 29 6.69 -18.16 6.23
CA PRO A 29 6.60 -18.41 7.67
C PRO A 29 6.44 -17.11 8.47
N ASP A 30 7.05 -16.01 8.00
CA ASP A 30 6.90 -14.67 8.57
C ASP A 30 5.91 -13.79 7.78
N ALA A 31 4.95 -14.42 7.10
CA ALA A 31 3.98 -13.70 6.30
C ALA A 31 3.12 -12.74 7.13
N ASP A 32 2.78 -11.64 6.49
CA ASP A 32 1.68 -10.78 6.89
C ASP A 32 0.36 -11.48 6.52
N LEU A 33 -0.02 -12.50 7.28
CA LEU A 33 -1.24 -13.30 7.07
C LEU A 33 -2.44 -12.44 6.65
N HIS A 34 -3.17 -12.91 5.64
CA HIS A 34 -4.35 -12.28 5.05
C HIS A 34 -4.14 -10.95 4.30
N THR A 35 -2.98 -10.28 4.34
CA THR A 35 -2.80 -9.00 3.64
C THR A 35 -2.96 -9.13 2.13
N GLY A 36 -2.50 -10.24 1.53
CA GLY A 36 -2.71 -10.50 0.10
C GLY A 36 -4.19 -10.62 -0.28
N GLN A 37 -5.00 -11.33 0.52
CA GLN A 37 -6.44 -11.44 0.30
C GLN A 37 -7.13 -10.07 0.48
N ILE A 38 -6.77 -9.35 1.54
CA ILE A 38 -7.28 -8.00 1.82
C ILE A 38 -6.99 -7.05 0.65
N VAL A 39 -5.76 -7.01 0.16
CA VAL A 39 -5.36 -6.15 -0.96
C VAL A 39 -6.06 -6.56 -2.25
N GLU A 40 -6.16 -7.86 -2.53
CA GLU A 40 -6.88 -8.35 -3.70
C GLU A 40 -8.35 -7.91 -3.69
N GLU A 41 -9.06 -8.17 -2.60
CA GLU A 41 -10.48 -7.83 -2.48
C GLU A 41 -10.71 -6.30 -2.50
N ALA A 42 -9.83 -5.53 -1.86
CA ALA A 42 -9.93 -4.07 -1.86
C ALA A 42 -9.64 -3.47 -3.24
N ALA A 43 -8.68 -4.02 -3.98
CA ALA A 43 -8.38 -3.61 -5.35
C ALA A 43 -9.54 -3.92 -6.30
N LEU A 44 -10.16 -5.10 -6.16
CA LEU A 44 -11.32 -5.47 -6.96
C LEU A 44 -12.54 -4.57 -6.66
N THR A 45 -12.74 -4.22 -5.39
CA THR A 45 -13.85 -3.37 -4.93
C THR A 45 -13.69 -1.92 -5.39
N SER A 46 -12.54 -1.30 -5.11
CA SER A 46 -12.22 0.08 -5.50
C SER A 46 -11.83 0.22 -6.99
N ARG A 47 -11.66 -0.90 -7.69
CA ARG A 47 -11.09 -0.98 -9.05
C ARG A 47 -9.68 -0.40 -9.12
N SER A 48 -8.92 -0.38 -8.02
CA SER A 48 -7.56 0.15 -7.99
C SER A 48 -6.53 -0.82 -8.56
N PHE A 49 -5.33 -0.33 -8.83
CA PHE A 49 -4.20 -1.19 -9.16
C PHE A 49 -3.73 -1.96 -7.93
N ALA A 50 -3.17 -3.15 -8.11
CA ALA A 50 -2.49 -3.83 -7.03
C ALA A 50 -1.28 -4.67 -7.44
N VAL A 51 -0.32 -4.83 -6.54
CA VAL A 51 0.77 -5.82 -6.64
C VAL A 51 0.88 -6.61 -5.34
N ILE A 52 0.76 -7.93 -5.41
CA ILE A 52 0.71 -8.82 -4.24
C ILE A 52 1.83 -9.86 -4.35
N GLY A 53 2.78 -9.84 -3.40
CA GLY A 53 3.90 -10.77 -3.37
C GLY A 53 3.46 -12.19 -3.01
N LYS A 54 4.03 -13.20 -3.67
CA LYS A 54 3.78 -14.63 -3.44
C LYS A 54 5.00 -15.41 -2.97
N VAL A 55 6.14 -14.75 -2.78
CA VAL A 55 7.38 -15.43 -2.36
C VAL A 55 7.69 -15.10 -0.91
N ASP A 56 8.18 -16.13 -0.24
CA ASP A 56 8.71 -16.12 1.11
C ASP A 56 9.85 -15.10 1.29
N LYS A 57 9.82 -14.38 2.41
CA LYS A 57 10.88 -13.49 2.90
C LYS A 57 12.25 -14.19 3.01
N GLU A 58 12.27 -15.50 3.27
CA GLU A 58 13.51 -16.28 3.43
C GLU A 58 14.18 -16.67 2.10
N PHE A 59 13.44 -16.71 0.98
CA PHE A 59 14.02 -17.06 -0.33
C PHE A 59 14.51 -15.82 -1.09
N LEU A 60 13.90 -14.66 -0.84
CA LEU A 60 14.37 -13.34 -1.27
C LEU A 60 13.89 -12.30 -0.24
N ASP A 61 14.82 -11.76 0.54
CA ASP A 61 14.54 -10.57 1.35
C ASP A 61 14.30 -9.40 0.39
N TRP A 62 13.02 -9.12 0.11
CA TRP A 62 12.59 -8.06 -0.80
C TRP A 62 13.03 -6.67 -0.35
N ASN A 63 13.59 -6.50 0.86
CA ASN A 63 14.18 -5.27 1.35
C ASN A 63 15.71 -5.18 1.15
N ARG A 64 16.40 -6.14 0.53
CA ARG A 64 17.85 -6.02 0.22
C ARG A 64 18.10 -5.54 -1.21
N ILE A 65 19.13 -4.74 -1.43
CA ILE A 65 19.56 -4.14 -2.72
C ILE A 65 19.54 -5.12 -3.94
N GLN A 66 19.64 -6.44 -3.74
CA GLN A 66 19.51 -7.46 -4.80
C GLN A 66 18.08 -7.67 -5.32
N SER A 67 17.04 -7.28 -4.58
CA SER A 67 15.63 -7.34 -5.00
C SER A 67 15.21 -6.24 -5.97
N ALA A 68 16.05 -5.22 -6.19
CA ALA A 68 15.81 -4.16 -7.17
C ALA A 68 15.58 -4.67 -8.60
N GLN A 69 15.89 -5.94 -8.88
CA GLN A 69 15.67 -6.59 -10.18
C GLN A 69 14.50 -7.57 -10.23
N SER A 70 13.72 -7.67 -9.16
CA SER A 70 12.61 -8.63 -9.13
C SER A 70 11.44 -8.20 -10.01
N GLU A 71 10.74 -9.18 -10.55
CA GLU A 71 9.55 -8.93 -11.36
C GLU A 71 8.48 -8.21 -10.52
N PHE A 72 8.38 -8.50 -9.21
CA PHE A 72 7.52 -7.74 -8.29
C PHE A 72 7.80 -6.23 -8.27
N ARG A 73 9.08 -5.83 -8.15
CA ARG A 73 9.43 -4.39 -8.15
C ARG A 73 9.27 -3.76 -9.53
N LYS A 74 9.53 -4.52 -10.60
CA LYS A 74 9.27 -4.06 -11.97
C LYS A 74 7.77 -3.82 -12.20
N GLY A 75 6.89 -4.66 -11.68
CA GLY A 75 5.45 -4.45 -11.75
C GLY A 75 5.02 -3.14 -11.09
N ILE A 76 5.53 -2.87 -9.88
CA ILE A 76 5.28 -1.59 -9.20
C ILE A 76 5.81 -0.40 -10.02
N GLU A 77 7.05 -0.48 -10.52
CA GLU A 77 7.64 0.59 -11.32
C GLU A 77 6.91 0.81 -12.64
N GLY A 78 6.45 -0.26 -13.30
CA GLY A 78 5.63 -0.22 -14.50
C GLY A 78 4.36 0.59 -14.25
N PHE A 79 3.59 0.25 -13.23
CA PHE A 79 2.40 1.02 -12.87
C PHE A 79 2.72 2.48 -12.50
N VAL A 80 3.80 2.72 -11.75
CA VAL A 80 4.18 4.10 -11.37
C VAL A 80 4.56 4.95 -12.58
N SER A 81 5.34 4.40 -13.52
CA SER A 81 5.89 5.15 -14.65
C SER A 81 4.95 5.22 -15.85
N GLU A 82 4.20 4.16 -16.13
CA GLU A 82 3.37 4.02 -17.34
C GLU A 82 1.90 4.39 -17.08
N ASP A 83 1.33 3.98 -15.93
CA ASP A 83 -0.08 4.23 -15.59
C ASP A 83 -0.29 5.50 -14.75
N GLY A 84 0.79 6.19 -14.38
CA GLY A 84 0.74 7.48 -13.71
C GLY A 84 0.16 7.42 -12.29
N ILE A 85 0.46 6.33 -11.56
CA ILE A 85 0.13 6.21 -10.14
C ILE A 85 0.65 7.42 -9.36
N ARG A 86 -0.17 7.92 -8.44
CA ARG A 86 0.10 9.08 -7.59
C ARG A 86 0.10 8.72 -6.10
N TYR A 87 -0.61 7.66 -5.72
CA TYR A 87 -0.71 7.19 -4.35
C TYR A 87 -0.41 5.69 -4.27
N ILE A 88 0.43 5.31 -3.32
CA ILE A 88 0.74 3.91 -3.01
C ILE A 88 0.34 3.63 -1.57
N LEU A 89 -0.51 2.64 -1.35
CA LEU A 89 -0.88 2.13 -0.04
C LEU A 89 -0.13 0.80 0.19
N ASP A 90 0.90 0.85 1.03
CA ASP A 90 1.76 -0.28 1.40
C ASP A 90 1.18 -1.04 2.60
N ILE A 91 0.46 -2.13 2.33
CA ILE A 91 -0.32 -2.88 3.32
C ILE A 91 0.53 -3.99 3.93
N HIS A 92 0.71 -3.93 5.25
CA HIS A 92 1.49 -4.89 6.04
C HIS A 92 0.70 -5.41 7.23
N GLY A 93 1.24 -6.45 7.83
CA GLY A 93 0.81 -7.02 9.09
C GLY A 93 1.66 -6.56 10.26
N LYS A 94 1.06 -6.58 11.45
CA LYS A 94 1.78 -6.61 12.72
C LYS A 94 1.10 -7.58 13.70
N ARG A 95 1.81 -7.91 14.78
CA ARG A 95 1.32 -8.84 15.80
C ARG A 95 0.35 -8.13 16.75
N GLU A 96 0.70 -6.93 17.16
CA GLU A 96 -0.03 -6.14 18.15
C GLU A 96 -1.37 -5.65 17.56
N PRO A 97 -2.43 -5.53 18.36
CA PRO A 97 -3.70 -4.95 17.92
C PRO A 97 -3.59 -3.48 17.49
N GLY A 98 -4.59 -3.02 16.74
CA GLY A 98 -4.68 -1.66 16.19
C GLY A 98 -3.93 -1.48 14.88
N VAL A 99 -4.01 -0.27 14.34
CA VAL A 99 -3.45 0.11 13.04
C VAL A 99 -2.31 1.11 13.23
N GLU A 100 -1.23 0.93 12.49
CA GLU A 100 -0.11 1.86 12.44
C GLU A 100 0.06 2.42 11.02
N ILE A 101 0.13 3.74 10.91
CA ILE A 101 0.42 4.46 9.67
C ILE A 101 1.87 4.94 9.72
N GLY A 102 2.66 4.61 8.70
CA GLY A 102 4.04 5.03 8.55
C GLY A 102 4.26 5.90 7.32
N THR A 103 4.89 7.06 7.50
CA THR A 103 5.21 8.04 6.45
C THR A 103 6.65 8.55 6.51
N VAL A 104 7.49 7.92 7.33
CA VAL A 104 8.87 8.34 7.59
C VAL A 104 8.90 9.81 8.05
N ALA A 105 8.04 10.14 9.02
CA ALA A 105 7.86 11.50 9.53
C ALA A 105 7.55 12.52 8.41
N GLY A 106 6.58 12.20 7.55
CA GLY A 106 6.12 13.06 6.45
C GLY A 106 7.06 13.11 5.24
N GLN A 107 8.09 12.27 5.18
CA GLN A 107 9.00 12.24 4.03
C GLN A 107 8.37 11.59 2.80
N THR A 108 7.48 10.60 2.98
CA THR A 108 6.90 9.82 1.88
C THR A 108 5.45 10.17 1.56
N SER A 109 4.76 10.91 2.42
CA SER A 109 3.39 11.37 2.21
C SER A 109 3.20 12.75 2.84
N SER A 110 2.32 13.57 2.27
CA SER A 110 1.94 14.86 2.83
C SER A 110 1.01 14.70 4.03
N ASP A 111 1.03 15.66 4.96
CA ASP A 111 0.13 15.68 6.12
C ASP A 111 -1.35 15.55 5.72
N SER A 112 -1.72 16.18 4.61
CA SER A 112 -3.10 16.15 4.12
C SER A 112 -3.52 14.75 3.65
N THR A 113 -2.65 14.03 2.94
CA THR A 113 -2.94 12.65 2.51
C THR A 113 -2.92 11.70 3.70
N THR A 114 -1.95 11.88 4.61
CA THR A 114 -1.84 11.11 5.85
C THR A 114 -3.08 11.27 6.73
N GLU A 115 -3.58 12.49 6.90
CA GLU A 115 -4.78 12.76 7.69
C GLU A 115 -6.05 12.20 7.02
N LEU A 116 -6.14 12.21 5.70
CA LEU A 116 -7.24 11.56 4.98
C LEU A 116 -7.28 10.06 5.31
N VAL A 117 -6.14 9.36 5.19
CA VAL A 117 -6.04 7.93 5.52
C VAL A 117 -6.38 7.69 7.00
N ARG A 118 -5.78 8.47 7.91
CA ARG A 118 -6.02 8.37 9.35
C ARG A 118 -7.49 8.58 9.69
N SER A 119 -8.11 9.66 9.21
CA SER A 119 -9.50 10.03 9.50
C SER A 119 -10.49 8.97 9.04
N ARG A 120 -10.15 8.18 8.01
CA ARG A 120 -10.97 7.03 7.61
C ARG A 120 -10.82 5.86 8.56
N LEU A 121 -9.58 5.49 8.92
CA LEU A 121 -9.29 4.30 9.72
C LEU A 121 -9.67 4.46 11.20
N VAL A 122 -9.61 5.68 11.75
CA VAL A 122 -10.00 5.93 13.15
C VAL A 122 -11.48 5.70 13.44
N LYS A 123 -12.32 5.56 12.39
CA LYS A 123 -13.74 5.23 12.55
C LYS A 123 -13.94 3.80 13.06
N ASP A 124 -13.05 2.89 12.66
CA ASP A 124 -13.17 1.46 12.92
C ASP A 124 -12.03 0.90 13.79
N PHE A 125 -10.90 1.62 13.89
CA PHE A 125 -9.69 1.10 14.54
C PHE A 125 -9.01 2.10 15.47
N THR A 126 -8.23 1.59 16.43
CA THR A 126 -7.25 2.40 17.16
C THR A 126 -6.04 2.65 16.26
N VAL A 127 -5.78 3.91 15.87
CA VAL A 127 -4.74 4.28 14.91
C VAL A 127 -3.60 5.05 15.57
N LYS A 128 -2.36 4.68 15.26
CA LYS A 128 -1.14 5.44 15.57
C LYS A 128 -0.44 5.86 14.28
N VAL A 129 0.18 7.04 14.27
CA VAL A 129 0.93 7.57 13.12
C VAL A 129 2.38 7.76 13.51
N ASP A 130 3.31 7.27 12.68
CA ASP A 130 4.77 7.40 12.83
C ASP A 130 5.27 7.08 14.25
N ASN A 131 4.75 6.00 14.84
CA ASN A 131 5.16 5.51 16.15
C ASN A 131 6.49 4.73 16.04
N GLU A 132 6.75 3.77 16.93
CA GLU A 132 7.99 2.97 17.04
C GLU A 132 8.59 2.48 15.70
N TYR A 133 7.78 2.39 14.64
CA TYR A 133 8.22 2.04 13.30
C TYR A 133 8.09 3.18 12.29
N LYS A 134 9.18 3.91 12.03
CA LYS A 134 9.22 5.01 11.05
C LYS A 134 9.27 4.56 9.59
N GLY A 135 9.45 3.26 9.31
CA GLY A 135 9.65 2.76 7.94
C GLY A 135 11.04 3.04 7.36
N ASP A 136 12.01 3.44 8.20
CA ASP A 136 13.41 3.78 7.87
C ASP A 136 14.36 2.55 7.95
N GLU A 137 13.84 1.35 7.69
CA GLU A 137 14.71 0.19 7.55
C GLU A 137 15.44 0.27 6.19
N PRO A 138 16.76 -0.01 6.13
CA PRO A 138 17.49 -0.08 4.88
C PRO A 138 16.78 -0.99 3.87
N GLY A 139 16.31 -0.39 2.78
CA GLY A 139 15.60 -1.05 1.67
C GLY A 139 14.10 -1.30 1.88
N SER A 140 13.49 -0.62 2.85
CA SER A 140 12.03 -0.45 2.95
C SER A 140 11.42 0.07 1.65
N GLY A 141 10.38 -0.62 1.14
CA GLY A 141 9.67 -0.22 -0.08
C GLY A 141 9.06 1.20 -0.03
N ILE A 142 8.75 1.73 1.17
CA ILE A 142 8.14 3.06 1.32
C ILE A 142 9.01 4.17 0.72
N THR A 143 10.31 4.18 1.03
CA THR A 143 11.22 5.24 0.56
C THR A 143 11.59 5.07 -0.91
N SER A 144 11.42 3.87 -1.46
CA SER A 144 11.86 3.54 -2.81
C SER A 144 10.91 4.08 -3.90
N TYR A 145 9.63 4.25 -3.59
CA TYR A 145 8.62 4.67 -4.58
C TYR A 145 8.10 6.10 -4.40
N SER A 146 8.24 6.68 -3.21
CA SER A 146 7.87 8.09 -3.01
C SER A 146 8.75 8.98 -3.88
N ARG A 147 8.13 9.93 -4.61
CA ARG A 147 8.84 10.81 -5.56
C ARG A 147 8.44 12.25 -5.31
N ARG A 148 9.42 13.16 -5.35
CA ARG A 148 9.22 14.60 -5.32
C ARG A 148 9.73 15.25 -6.61
N ASP A 149 9.08 16.32 -7.03
CA ASP A 149 9.55 17.16 -8.13
C ASP A 149 10.72 18.06 -7.67
N ALA A 150 11.30 18.82 -8.60
CA ALA A 150 12.38 19.76 -8.31
C ALA A 150 11.99 20.89 -7.34
N LYS A 151 10.68 21.10 -7.10
CA LYS A 151 10.14 22.09 -6.15
C LYS A 151 9.85 21.47 -4.77
N GLY A 152 10.10 20.16 -4.61
CA GLY A 152 9.84 19.43 -3.38
C GLY A 152 8.40 18.95 -3.20
N ASN A 153 7.53 19.12 -4.20
CA ASN A 153 6.15 18.65 -4.16
C ASN A 153 6.10 17.15 -4.45
N PHE A 154 5.20 16.42 -3.80
CA PHE A 154 5.00 15.01 -4.08
C PHE A 154 4.43 14.78 -5.48
N VAL A 155 5.14 13.98 -6.26
CA VAL A 155 4.67 13.38 -7.51
C VAL A 155 4.03 12.03 -7.21
N VAL A 156 4.63 11.25 -6.31
CA VAL A 156 4.07 9.98 -5.81
C VAL A 156 4.17 10.00 -4.29
N GLU A 157 3.03 9.83 -3.63
CA GLU A 157 2.95 9.68 -2.18
C GLU A 157 2.81 8.20 -1.82
N THR A 158 3.51 7.76 -0.77
CA THR A 158 3.51 6.38 -0.28
C THR A 158 3.24 6.36 1.21
N ILE A 159 2.23 5.59 1.59
CA ILE A 159 1.78 5.43 2.98
C ILE A 159 1.82 3.94 3.31
N ARG A 160 2.53 3.57 4.38
CA ARG A 160 2.44 2.21 4.92
C ARG A 160 1.33 2.13 5.95
N ILE A 161 0.53 1.07 5.87
CA ILE A 161 -0.54 0.77 6.82
C ILE A 161 -0.32 -0.64 7.34
N ARG A 162 -0.04 -0.76 8.64
CA ARG A 162 0.15 -2.05 9.33
C ARG A 162 -1.09 -2.38 10.14
N PHE A 163 -1.78 -3.44 9.78
CA PHE A 163 -2.94 -3.94 10.53
C PHE A 163 -2.50 -5.02 11.52
N GLY A 164 -3.00 -4.94 12.76
CA GLY A 164 -2.82 -5.98 13.75
C GLY A 164 -3.43 -7.32 13.32
N HIS A 165 -3.09 -8.37 14.04
CA HIS A 165 -3.57 -9.72 13.72
C HIS A 165 -5.09 -9.83 13.86
N GLU A 166 -5.66 -9.24 14.92
CA GLU A 166 -7.10 -9.24 15.17
C GLU A 166 -7.86 -8.50 14.08
N GLU A 167 -7.38 -7.34 13.63
CA GLU A 167 -8.03 -6.58 12.56
C GLU A 167 -8.06 -7.37 11.24
N ARG A 168 -6.94 -8.01 10.88
CA ARG A 168 -6.83 -8.79 9.64
C ARG A 168 -7.64 -10.08 9.67
N GLN A 169 -7.82 -10.69 10.83
CA GLN A 169 -8.49 -11.98 10.96
C GLN A 169 -9.98 -11.84 11.27
N LEU A 170 -10.34 -10.99 12.23
CA LEU A 170 -11.70 -10.87 12.77
C LEU A 170 -12.49 -9.72 12.16
N LEU A 171 -11.81 -8.64 11.75
CA LEU A 171 -12.43 -7.44 11.18
C LEU A 171 -12.09 -7.28 9.69
N ARG A 172 -11.74 -8.38 9.01
CA ARG A 172 -11.21 -8.38 7.64
C ARG A 172 -12.08 -7.62 6.65
N GLU A 173 -13.41 -7.80 6.72
CA GLU A 173 -14.35 -7.11 5.84
C GLU A 173 -14.30 -5.58 6.03
N LYS A 174 -14.19 -5.11 7.28
CA LYS A 174 -14.00 -3.68 7.57
C LYS A 174 -12.68 -3.18 7.02
N VAL A 175 -11.59 -3.94 7.19
CA VAL A 175 -10.28 -3.57 6.63
C VAL A 175 -10.36 -3.42 5.10
N ILE A 176 -11.02 -4.35 4.42
CA ILE A 176 -11.21 -4.30 2.96
C ILE A 176 -12.03 -3.07 2.55
N MET A 177 -13.16 -2.81 3.23
CA MET A 177 -14.00 -1.64 2.94
C MET A 177 -13.24 -0.33 3.17
N ASP A 178 -12.53 -0.20 4.29
CA ASP A 178 -11.77 1.00 4.62
C ASP A 178 -10.66 1.28 3.61
N ILE A 179 -9.88 0.26 3.21
CA ILE A 179 -8.85 0.41 2.18
C ILE A 179 -9.48 0.80 0.84
N SER A 180 -10.60 0.19 0.47
CA SER A 180 -11.30 0.48 -0.77
C SER A 180 -11.80 1.93 -0.81
N GLU A 181 -12.43 2.39 0.27
CA GLU A 181 -12.91 3.78 0.38
C GLU A 181 -11.77 4.78 0.40
N ILE A 182 -10.66 4.48 1.07
CA ILE A 182 -9.45 5.32 1.02
C ILE A 182 -8.99 5.47 -0.43
N ALA A 183 -8.90 4.37 -1.18
CA ALA A 183 -8.48 4.41 -2.57
C ALA A 183 -9.45 5.24 -3.43
N ASP A 184 -10.76 5.12 -3.23
CA ASP A 184 -11.76 5.93 -3.92
C ASP A 184 -11.64 7.42 -3.60
N LEU A 185 -11.42 7.77 -2.33
CA LEU A 185 -11.23 9.15 -1.88
C LEU A 185 -9.95 9.76 -2.47
N LEU A 186 -8.86 8.99 -2.51
CA LEU A 186 -7.59 9.42 -3.10
C LEU A 186 -7.70 9.61 -4.61
N ASN A 187 -8.40 8.71 -5.31
CA ASN A 187 -8.70 8.88 -6.73
C ASN A 187 -9.57 10.11 -7.00
N ALA A 188 -10.62 10.33 -6.19
CA ALA A 188 -11.50 11.49 -6.32
C ALA A 188 -10.76 12.82 -6.14
N ARG A 189 -9.72 12.86 -5.29
CA ARG A 189 -8.88 14.05 -5.09
C ARG A 189 -8.10 14.45 -6.35
N LEU A 190 -7.85 13.51 -7.26
CA LEU A 190 -7.10 13.74 -8.49
C LEU A 190 -8.01 14.08 -9.67
N ASP A 191 -9.32 13.99 -9.50
CA ASP A 191 -10.30 14.30 -10.53
C ASP A 191 -10.85 15.74 -10.32
N PRO A 192 -10.38 16.72 -11.11
CA PRO A 192 -10.85 18.10 -10.99
C PRO A 192 -12.32 18.28 -11.39
N SER A 193 -12.97 17.26 -11.97
CA SER A 193 -14.38 17.34 -12.39
C SER A 193 -15.40 17.03 -11.28
N ARG A 194 -14.93 16.69 -10.06
CA ARG A 194 -15.77 16.43 -8.88
C ARG A 194 -15.81 17.57 -7.85
N THR A 195 -15.11 18.66 -8.12
CA THR A 195 -15.20 19.92 -7.36
C THR A 195 -16.07 20.92 -8.13
N ASP A 196 -17.36 20.63 -8.24
CA ASP A 196 -18.41 21.59 -8.63
C ASP A 196 -19.63 21.38 -7.72
#